data_AF-A0A1B6HT45-F1
#
_entry.id   AF-A0A1B6HT45-F1
#
_cell.length_a   1.000
_cell.length_b   1.000
_cell.length_c   1.000
_cell.angle_alpha   90.00
_cell.angle_beta   90.00
_cell.angle_gamma   90.00
#
_symmetry.space_group_name_H-M   'P 1'
#
loop_
_entity.id
_entity.type
_entity.pdbx_description
1 polymer ?
#
loop_
_entity_poly.entity_id
_entity_poly.type
_entity_poly.pdbx_seq_one_letter_code
_entity_poly.pdbx_strand_id
1 'polypeptide(L)'
;MLYVVDDSGQVQFGGKLDTSTKKEAAGLSAMKKFQSFDRNARLENDTVLDTIHQNAITCVCVYQGAKGNATRVSTSGNDGQLVIWDLQSVEGGMQGLKIN
;
A
#
# COMPACT_ATOMS: atom_id res chain seq x y z
N MET A 1 -41.22 -8.11 -19.72
CA MET A 1 -42.56 -7.59 -19.33
C MET A 1 -43.40 -8.76 -18.85
N LEU A 2 -44.23 -8.59 -17.84
CA LEU A 2 -45.07 -9.65 -17.24
C LEU A 2 -46.53 -9.40 -17.64
N TYR A 3 -47.17 -10.43 -18.16
CA TYR A 3 -48.60 -10.44 -18.47
C TYR A 3 -49.24 -11.61 -17.76
N VAL A 4 -50.43 -11.40 -17.22
CA VAL A 4 -51.18 -12.40 -16.44
C VAL A 4 -52.52 -12.62 -17.13
N VAL A 5 -52.97 -13.87 -17.17
CA VAL A 5 -54.27 -14.24 -17.73
C VAL A 5 -55.24 -14.39 -16.56
N ASP A 6 -56.38 -13.69 -16.64
CA ASP A 6 -57.45 -13.84 -15.65
C ASP A 6 -58.31 -15.09 -15.92
N ASP A 7 -59.20 -15.42 -14.99
CA ASP A 7 -60.08 -16.60 -15.07
C ASP A 7 -61.08 -16.54 -16.25
N SER A 8 -61.21 -15.37 -16.89
CA SER A 8 -62.02 -15.18 -18.11
C SER A 8 -61.20 -15.35 -19.40
N GLY A 9 -59.91 -15.68 -19.27
CA GLY A 9 -59.00 -15.90 -20.39
C GLY A 9 -58.43 -14.63 -21.01
N GLN A 10 -58.62 -13.46 -20.39
CA GLN A 10 -58.11 -12.20 -20.92
C GLN A 10 -56.69 -11.89 -20.40
N VAL A 11 -55.82 -11.47 -21.30
CA VAL A 11 -54.42 -11.13 -20.99
C VAL A 11 -54.34 -9.68 -20.50
N GLN A 12 -53.88 -9.49 -19.27
CA GLN A 12 -53.69 -8.18 -18.65
C GLN A 12 -52.21 -7.91 -18.36
N PHE A 13 -51.79 -6.64 -18.42
CA PHE A 13 -50.42 -6.25 -18.10
C PHE A 13 -50.17 -6.33 -16.58
N GLY A 14 -49.32 -7.26 -16.16
CA GLY A 14 -48.98 -7.51 -14.75
C GLY A 14 -47.72 -6.78 -14.27
N GLY A 15 -46.99 -6.09 -15.15
CA GLY A 15 -45.84 -5.25 -14.78
C GLY A 15 -44.58 -5.51 -15.62
N LYS A 16 -43.43 -4.96 -15.19
CA LYS A 16 -42.13 -5.19 -15.85
C LYS A 16 -41.36 -6.32 -15.14
N LEU A 17 -41.18 -7.43 -15.86
CA LEU A 17 -40.44 -8.63 -15.40
C LEU A 17 -38.99 -8.33 -14.96
N ASP A 18 -38.28 -7.43 -15.66
CA ASP A 18 -36.85 -7.17 -15.44
C ASP A 18 -36.56 -5.96 -14.54
N THR A 19 -37.39 -5.73 -13.53
CA THR A 19 -37.09 -4.70 -12.53
C THR A 19 -36.14 -5.30 -11.50
N SER A 20 -34.83 -5.23 -11.77
CA SER A 20 -33.81 -5.59 -10.78
C SER A 20 -34.00 -4.68 -9.56
N THR A 21 -34.58 -5.20 -8.49
CA THR A 21 -34.58 -4.56 -7.18
C THR A 21 -33.16 -4.59 -6.68
N LYS A 22 -32.35 -3.59 -7.08
CA LYS A 22 -31.08 -3.29 -6.42
C LYS A 22 -31.40 -2.75 -5.03
N LYS A 23 -31.83 -3.64 -4.13
CA LYS A 23 -31.73 -3.41 -2.70
C LYS A 23 -30.23 -3.51 -2.43
N GLU A 24 -29.53 -2.38 -2.54
CA GLU A 24 -28.22 -2.27 -1.92
C GLU A 24 -28.46 -2.57 -0.44
N ALA A 25 -28.06 -3.77 -0.01
CA ALA A 25 -27.90 -4.01 1.41
C ALA A 25 -27.00 -2.88 1.92
N ALA A 26 -27.41 -2.21 2.99
CA ALA A 26 -26.69 -1.11 3.61
C ALA A 26 -25.37 -1.58 4.29
N GLY A 27 -24.64 -2.49 3.63
CA GLY A 27 -23.28 -2.89 3.93
C GLY A 27 -22.32 -2.18 2.97
N LEU A 28 -21.09 -1.97 3.46
CA LEU A 28 -19.97 -1.28 2.83
C LEU A 28 -19.87 -1.50 1.31
N SER A 29 -20.51 -0.61 0.53
CA SER A 29 -20.37 -0.58 -0.94
C SER A 29 -18.91 -0.35 -1.31
N ALA A 30 -18.46 -0.98 -2.41
CA ALA A 30 -17.13 -0.76 -2.95
C ALA A 30 -16.84 0.74 -3.13
N MET A 31 -17.83 1.53 -3.56
CA MET A 31 -17.70 2.99 -3.68
C MET A 31 -17.43 3.66 -2.34
N LYS A 32 -18.09 3.23 -1.26
CA LYS A 32 -17.81 3.72 0.10
C LYS A 32 -16.41 3.32 0.57
N LYS A 33 -15.95 2.11 0.23
CA LYS A 33 -14.58 1.67 0.52
C LYS A 33 -13.53 2.50 -0.22
N PHE A 34 -13.78 2.84 -1.49
CA PHE A 34 -12.89 3.72 -2.26
C PHE A 34 -12.93 5.16 -1.72
N GLN A 35 -14.09 5.69 -1.35
CA GLN A 35 -14.21 7.01 -0.71
C GLN A 35 -13.50 7.06 0.65
N SER A 36 -13.61 6.01 1.47
CA SER A 36 -12.86 5.93 2.73
C SER A 36 -11.36 5.80 2.49
N PHE A 37 -10.92 5.01 1.50
CA PHE A 37 -9.50 4.92 1.16
C PHE A 37 -8.95 6.25 0.65
N ASP A 38 -9.64 6.95 -0.24
CA ASP A 38 -9.19 8.26 -0.74
C ASP A 38 -9.13 9.31 0.38
N ARG A 39 -10.09 9.29 1.31
CA ARG A 39 -10.11 10.18 2.47
C ARG A 39 -9.02 9.84 3.51
N ASN A 40 -8.76 8.56 3.77
CA ASN A 40 -7.80 8.10 4.77
C ASN A 40 -6.35 8.01 4.25
N ALA A 41 -6.14 7.87 2.94
CA ALA A 41 -4.80 7.84 2.32
C ALA A 41 -4.02 9.16 2.47
N ARG A 42 -4.68 10.24 2.90
CA ARG A 42 -4.03 11.50 3.29
C ARG A 42 -3.58 11.55 4.76
N LEU A 43 -4.02 10.62 5.60
CA LEU A 43 -3.82 10.68 7.06
C LEU A 43 -2.94 9.55 7.61
N GLU A 44 -2.98 8.35 7.01
CA GLU A 44 -2.20 7.20 7.47
C GLU A 44 -0.85 7.14 6.73
N ASN A 45 0.17 7.80 7.27
CA ASN A 45 1.58 7.62 6.88
C ASN A 45 2.16 6.29 7.38
N ASP A 46 1.35 5.25 7.53
CA ASP A 46 1.71 3.95 8.13
C ASP A 46 2.69 3.13 7.26
N THR A 47 3.03 3.66 6.08
CA THR A 47 3.98 3.05 5.14
C THR A 47 5.35 3.74 5.13
N VAL A 48 5.55 4.81 5.90
CA VAL A 48 6.84 5.51 6.01
C VAL A 48 7.62 4.92 7.18
N LEU A 49 8.70 4.21 6.87
CA LEU A 49 9.61 3.64 7.86
C LEU A 49 10.55 4.72 8.41
N ASP A 50 10.92 4.62 9.69
CA ASP A 50 11.97 5.45 10.31
C ASP A 50 13.38 4.93 9.96
N THR A 51 13.61 4.70 8.67
CA THR A 51 14.87 4.24 8.09
C THR A 51 15.13 5.00 6.80
N ILE A 52 16.40 5.21 6.43
CA ILE A 52 16.71 5.89 5.15
C ILE A 52 16.15 5.08 3.97
N HIS A 53 16.35 3.76 3.98
CA HIS A 53 15.73 2.89 3.00
C HIS A 53 14.26 2.62 3.34
N GLN A 54 13.40 2.65 2.33
CA GLN A 54 11.95 2.38 2.45
C GLN A 54 11.56 1.01 1.87
N ASN A 55 12.56 0.17 1.60
CA ASN A 55 12.41 -1.21 1.15
C ASN A 55 13.66 -2.01 1.52
N ALA A 56 13.69 -3.30 1.19
CA ALA A 56 14.81 -4.18 1.48
C ALA A 56 16.12 -3.70 0.82
N ILE A 57 17.19 -3.66 1.62
CA ILE A 57 18.56 -3.49 1.15
C ILE A 57 18.99 -4.79 0.47
N THR A 58 19.49 -4.68 -0.77
CA THR A 58 19.89 -5.84 -1.59
C THR A 58 21.38 -5.93 -1.82
N CYS A 59 22.14 -4.85 -1.59
CA CYS A 59 23.59 -4.84 -1.71
C CYS A 59 24.23 -3.98 -0.64
N VAL A 60 25.38 -4.42 -0.15
CA VAL A 60 26.29 -3.67 0.72
C VAL A 60 27.70 -3.84 0.19
N CYS A 61 28.42 -2.74 -0.01
CA CYS A 61 29.79 -2.77 -0.50
C CYS A 61 30.67 -1.71 0.19
N VAL A 62 31.98 -1.96 0.21
CA VAL A 62 32.95 -0.96 0.64
C VAL A 62 33.00 0.13 -0.43
N TYR A 63 32.68 1.36 -0.02
CA TYR A 63 32.77 2.52 -0.90
C TYR A 63 34.18 3.12 -0.85
N GLN A 64 34.77 3.18 0.35
CA GLN A 64 36.12 3.72 0.55
C GLN A 64 36.88 2.92 1.61
N GLY A 65 38.14 2.62 1.30
CA GLY A 65 39.03 1.79 2.13
C GLY A 65 39.09 0.34 1.65
N ALA A 66 39.53 -0.56 2.53
CA ALA A 66 39.67 -1.99 2.26
C ALA A 66 38.82 -2.83 3.22
N LYS A 67 38.64 -4.12 2.91
CA LYS A 67 37.75 -5.04 3.65
C LYS A 67 38.12 -5.29 5.14
N GLY A 68 39.16 -4.65 5.67
CA GLY A 68 39.51 -4.66 7.10
C GLY A 68 39.81 -3.26 7.67
N ASN A 69 39.64 -2.20 6.88
CA ASN A 69 39.79 -0.81 7.29
C ASN A 69 38.99 0.07 6.31
N ALA A 70 37.68 -0.16 6.29
CA ALA A 70 36.78 0.64 5.48
C ALA A 70 36.48 1.93 6.25
N THR A 71 36.55 3.07 5.58
CA THR A 71 36.11 4.34 6.18
C THR A 71 34.66 4.64 5.81
N ARG A 72 34.21 4.13 4.65
CA ARG A 72 32.85 4.30 4.15
C ARG A 72 32.32 3.03 3.49
N VAL A 73 31.05 2.77 3.72
CA VAL A 73 30.29 1.70 3.07
C VAL A 73 29.12 2.28 2.32
N SER A 74 28.66 1.60 1.28
CA SER A 74 27.43 1.97 0.57
C SER A 74 26.42 0.85 0.59
N THR A 75 25.14 1.22 0.64
CA THR A 75 24.00 0.31 0.58
C THR A 75 23.10 0.68 -0.59
N SER A 76 22.55 -0.32 -1.28
CA SER A 76 21.49 -0.11 -2.27
C SER A 76 20.27 -0.97 -1.96
N GLY A 77 19.07 -0.45 -2.22
CA GLY A 77 17.82 -1.14 -1.93
C GLY A 77 16.88 -1.23 -3.12
N ASN A 78 15.83 -2.04 -2.97
CA ASN A 78 14.73 -2.13 -3.94
C ASN A 78 13.85 -0.87 -3.99
N ASP A 79 14.12 0.10 -3.13
CA ASP A 79 13.58 1.45 -3.19
C ASP A 79 14.32 2.36 -4.20
N GLY A 80 15.36 1.83 -4.87
CA GLY A 80 16.14 2.58 -5.85
C GLY A 80 17.13 3.57 -5.24
N GLN A 81 17.31 3.54 -3.91
CA GLN A 81 18.26 4.42 -3.24
C GLN A 81 19.66 3.80 -3.20
N LEU A 82 20.68 4.64 -3.33
CA LEU A 82 22.08 4.33 -3.02
C LEU A 82 22.53 5.29 -1.92
N VAL A 83 22.90 4.76 -0.76
CA VAL A 83 23.26 5.54 0.43
C VAL A 83 24.71 5.27 0.77
N ILE A 84 25.49 6.32 1.04
CA ILE A 84 26.87 6.24 1.51
C ILE A 84 26.89 6.55 3.01
N TRP A 85 27.50 5.66 3.78
CA TRP A 85 27.64 5.76 5.22
C TRP A 85 29.10 6.03 5.58
N ASP A 86 29.32 7.05 6.39
CA ASP A 86 30.63 7.37 6.97
C ASP A 86 30.76 6.72 8.34
N LEU A 87 31.66 5.73 8.46
CA LEU A 87 31.70 4.89 9.66
C LEU A 87 32.12 5.68 10.91
N GLN A 88 32.98 6.70 10.76
CA GLN A 88 33.35 7.58 11.86
C GLN A 88 32.15 8.38 12.38
N SER A 89 31.34 8.91 11.46
CA SER A 89 30.10 9.63 11.82
C SER A 89 29.08 8.71 12.51
N VAL A 90 28.96 7.47 12.04
CA VAL A 90 28.06 6.46 12.64
C VAL A 90 28.53 6.07 14.04
N GLU A 91 29.83 5.83 14.23
CA GLU A 91 30.42 5.53 15.55
C GLU A 91 30.20 6.69 16.54
N GLY A 92 30.39 7.93 16.09
CA GLY A 92 30.13 9.11 16.92
C GLY A 92 28.65 9.33 17.28
N GLY A 93 27.73 8.89 16.41
CA GLY A 93 26.29 9.02 16.62
C GLY A 93 25.67 7.94 17.50
N MET A 94 26.37 6.82 17.73
CA MET A 94 25.85 5.65 18.45
C MET A 94 26.67 5.38 19.71
N GLN A 95 26.08 5.68 20.87
CA GLN A 95 26.75 5.46 22.15
C GLN A 95 27.10 3.98 22.34
N GLY A 96 28.39 3.70 22.56
CA GLY A 96 28.88 2.35 22.83
C GLY A 96 29.21 1.51 21.59
N LEU A 97 29.02 2.05 20.39
CA LEU A 97 29.51 1.43 19.16
C LEU A 97 31.03 1.67 19.03
N LYS A 98 31.79 0.62 18.67
CA LYS A 98 33.20 0.73 18.29
C LYS A 98 33.43 0.05 16.95
N ILE A 99 34.01 0.78 16.01
CA ILE A 99 34.34 0.28 14.67
C ILE A 99 35.86 0.40 14.54
N ASN A 100 36.54 -0.75 14.64
CA ASN A 100 38.01 -0.83 14.68
C ASN A 100 38.68 -0.38 13.38
#